data_AF-A0A915LGJ0-F1
#
_entry.id   AF-A0A915LGJ0-F1
#
_cell.length_a   1.000
_cell.length_b   1.000
_cell.length_c   1.000
_cell.angle_alpha   90.00
_cell.angle_beta   90.00
_cell.angle_gamma   90.00
#
_symmetry.space_group_name_H-M   'P 1'
#
loop_
_entity.id
_entity.type
_entity.pdbx_description
1 polymer ?
#
loop_
_entity_poly.entity_id
_entity_poly.type
_entity_poly.pdbx_seq_one_letter_code
_entity_poly.pdbx_strand_id
1 'polypeptide(L)'
;MDMNNQFDESIQLEIESILAIFPKEVFIESNSRIIVEYENNAHLHIRLPSDYPNFVIVAIEDRKSVFQGHVTKLESKDKVPKLLESLKTVGKIARARHNPYAWRIVNDAGRAIEQHDCDDDGETGSASKLLRLLMQMDAKGVLLVVSRWKGGNKIGPDRFRHICNAGRDALISGGFVVVKGEGEKNI
;
A
#
# COMPACT_ATOMS: atom_id res chain seq x y z
N MET A 1 -16.88 25.51 8.18
CA MET A 1 -16.12 25.09 6.98
C MET A 1 -15.23 23.97 7.44
N ASP A 2 -15.78 22.75 7.45
CA ASP A 2 -15.13 21.60 8.06
C ASP A 2 -14.18 20.94 7.06
N MET A 3 -12.97 20.68 7.56
CA MET A 3 -11.84 20.14 6.82
C MET A 3 -12.10 18.70 6.41
N ASN A 4 -12.21 18.50 5.10
CA ASN A 4 -11.72 17.35 4.32
C ASN A 4 -11.75 15.98 5.02
N ASN A 5 -12.91 15.34 4.95
CA ASN A 5 -12.98 13.89 4.91
C ASN A 5 -13.25 13.47 3.45
N GLN A 6 -12.21 13.57 2.63
CA GLN A 6 -12.25 13.07 1.27
C GLN A 6 -11.65 11.67 1.33
N PHE A 7 -12.52 10.67 1.31
CA PHE A 7 -12.08 9.30 1.03
C PHE A 7 -11.30 9.31 -0.29
N ASP A 8 -10.32 8.42 -0.40
CA ASP A 8 -9.76 8.06 -1.70
C ASP A 8 -10.94 7.71 -2.62
N GLU A 9 -11.04 8.42 -3.75
CA GLU A 9 -12.15 8.32 -4.71
C GLU A 9 -12.37 6.86 -5.14
N SER A 10 -11.31 6.04 -5.15
CA SER A 10 -11.37 4.61 -5.42
C SER A 10 -12.14 3.81 -4.36
N ILE A 11 -11.93 4.11 -3.07
CA ILE A 11 -12.64 3.45 -1.95
C ILE A 11 -14.12 3.86 -1.97
N GLN A 12 -14.40 5.12 -2.30
CA GLN A 12 -15.76 5.60 -2.40
C GLN A 12 -16.53 4.91 -3.55
N LEU A 13 -15.90 4.70 -4.70
CA LEU A 13 -16.47 3.95 -5.82
C LEU A 13 -16.72 2.48 -5.48
N GLU A 14 -15.84 1.83 -4.72
CA GLU A 14 -16.05 0.45 -4.24
C GLU A 14 -17.26 0.36 -3.29
N ILE A 15 -17.35 1.31 -2.35
CA ILE A 15 -18.49 1.46 -1.44
C ILE A 15 -19.80 1.65 -2.21
N GLU A 16 -19.84 2.58 -3.16
CA GLU A 16 -21.02 2.85 -4.00
C GLU A 16 -21.41 1.62 -4.81
N SER A 17 -20.44 0.87 -5.31
CA SER A 17 -20.69 -0.38 -6.03
C SER A 17 -21.33 -1.45 -5.13
N ILE A 18 -20.87 -1.60 -3.88
CA ILE A 18 -21.45 -2.55 -2.93
C ILE A 18 -22.88 -2.14 -2.55
N LEU A 19 -23.12 -0.84 -2.28
CA LEU A 19 -24.44 -0.30 -1.97
C LEU A 19 -25.42 -0.45 -3.15
N ALA A 20 -24.95 -0.31 -4.39
CA ALA A 20 -25.77 -0.52 -5.58
C ALA A 20 -26.20 -1.98 -5.77
N ILE A 21 -25.35 -2.93 -5.38
CA ILE A 21 -25.64 -4.37 -5.50
C ILE A 21 -26.56 -4.85 -4.36
N PHE A 22 -26.36 -4.32 -3.15
CA PHE A 22 -27.06 -4.75 -1.93
C PHE A 22 -27.73 -3.57 -1.18
N PRO A 23 -28.65 -2.84 -1.83
CA PRO A 23 -29.18 -1.58 -1.30
C PRO A 23 -30.08 -1.75 -0.07
N LYS A 24 -30.52 -2.97 0.24
CA LYS A 24 -31.38 -3.26 1.39
C LYS A 24 -30.64 -3.96 2.53
N GLU A 25 -29.48 -4.52 2.22
CA GLU A 25 -28.72 -5.37 3.12
C GLU A 25 -27.47 -4.65 3.63
N VAL A 26 -26.91 -3.67 2.90
CA VAL A 26 -25.68 -2.99 3.31
C VAL A 26 -25.95 -1.52 3.63
N PHE A 27 -25.52 -1.09 4.82
CA PHE A 27 -25.64 0.27 5.30
C PHE A 27 -24.29 0.78 5.81
N ILE A 28 -24.02 2.07 5.59
CA ILE A 28 -22.84 2.74 6.14
C ILE A 28 -23.31 3.62 7.29
N GLU A 29 -22.98 3.22 8.51
CA GLU A 29 -23.31 3.98 9.72
C GLU A 29 -22.31 5.12 9.93
N SER A 30 -21.05 4.88 9.58
CA SER A 30 -19.99 5.89 9.62
C SER A 30 -18.83 5.52 8.70
N ASN A 31 -17.87 6.45 8.58
CA ASN A 31 -16.65 6.26 7.82
C ASN A 31 -15.81 5.02 8.19
N SER A 32 -16.05 4.47 9.39
CA SER A 32 -15.33 3.31 9.91
C SER A 32 -16.24 2.15 10.26
N ARG A 33 -17.52 2.18 9.86
CA ARG A 33 -18.51 1.17 10.24
C ARG A 33 -19.51 0.87 9.12
N ILE A 34 -19.40 -0.35 8.61
CA ILE A 34 -20.34 -0.94 7.65
C ILE A 34 -21.21 -1.94 8.42
N ILE A 35 -22.52 -1.85 8.21
CA ILE A 35 -23.53 -2.75 8.76
C ILE A 35 -24.07 -3.58 7.60
N VAL A 36 -24.10 -4.90 7.77
CA VAL A 36 -24.85 -5.78 6.87
C VAL A 36 -26.01 -6.41 7.63
N GLU A 37 -27.23 -6.17 7.18
CA GLU A 37 -28.48 -6.76 7.68
C GLU A 37 -28.94 -7.86 6.72
N TYR A 38 -29.20 -9.05 7.27
CA TYR A 38 -29.76 -10.17 6.53
C TYR A 38 -31.14 -10.52 7.07
N GLU A 39 -32.04 -11.02 6.20
CA GLU A 39 -33.46 -11.29 6.50
C GLU A 39 -33.71 -12.20 7.73
N ASN A 40 -32.69 -12.92 8.20
CA ASN A 40 -32.75 -13.82 9.35
C ASN A 40 -32.20 -13.21 10.67
N ASN A 41 -32.21 -11.87 10.83
CA ASN A 41 -31.72 -11.15 12.03
C ASN A 41 -30.23 -11.37 12.37
N ALA A 42 -29.39 -11.58 11.36
CA ALA A 42 -27.94 -11.57 11.54
C ALA A 42 -27.40 -10.18 11.21
N HIS A 43 -26.75 -9.53 12.19
CA HIS A 43 -26.06 -8.26 11.98
C HIS A 43 -24.55 -8.51 11.92
N LEU A 44 -23.93 -8.27 10.77
CA LEU A 44 -22.48 -8.24 10.64
C LEU A 44 -22.01 -6.79 10.86
N HIS A 45 -21.34 -6.54 11.99
CA HIS A 45 -20.70 -5.26 12.26
C HIS A 45 -19.22 -5.33 11.85
N ILE A 46 -18.88 -4.64 10.78
CA ILE A 46 -17.48 -4.48 10.37
C ILE A 46 -17.00 -3.14 10.93
N ARG A 47 -16.14 -3.19 11.95
CA ARG A 47 -15.46 -2.00 12.48
C ARG A 47 -14.09 -1.92 11.83
N LEU A 48 -13.91 -0.93 10.97
CA LEU A 48 -12.61 -0.62 10.37
C LEU A 48 -11.77 0.14 11.40
N PRO A 49 -10.51 -0.26 11.65
CA PRO A 49 -9.63 0.49 12.52
C PRO A 49 -9.28 1.85 11.87
N SER A 50 -8.85 2.80 12.69
CA SER A 50 -8.58 4.17 12.23
C SER A 50 -7.45 4.28 11.20
N ASP A 51 -6.61 3.25 11.10
CA ASP A 51 -5.50 3.14 10.14
C ASP A 51 -5.87 2.31 8.89
N TYR A 52 -7.14 1.92 8.73
CA TYR A 52 -7.61 1.18 7.56
C TYR A 52 -7.81 2.08 6.32
N PRO A 53 -7.43 1.61 5.11
CA PRO A 53 -6.65 0.39 4.88
C PRO A 53 -5.19 0.62 5.33
N ASN A 54 -4.63 -0.34 6.07
CA ASN A 54 -3.25 -0.23 6.56
C ASN A 54 -2.21 -0.16 5.43
N PHE A 55 -2.63 -0.44 4.19
CA PHE A 55 -1.85 -0.34 2.98
C PHE A 55 -2.60 0.44 1.90
N VAL A 56 -1.92 1.41 1.28
CA VAL A 56 -2.40 2.03 0.04
C VAL A 56 -2.02 1.18 -1.16
N ILE A 57 -2.94 1.01 -2.10
CA ILE A 57 -2.85 0.06 -3.21
C ILE A 57 -2.84 0.80 -4.54
N VAL A 58 -1.71 0.74 -5.25
CA VAL A 58 -1.62 1.23 -6.65
C VAL A 58 -1.08 0.10 -7.53
N ALA A 59 -1.74 -0.16 -8.67
CA ALA A 59 -1.38 -1.25 -9.57
C ALA A 59 -0.97 -0.74 -10.96
N ILE A 60 0.13 -1.31 -11.48
CA ILE A 60 0.62 -1.12 -12.85
C ILE A 60 0.53 -2.48 -13.57
N GLU A 61 0.03 -2.47 -14.80
CA GLU A 61 0.00 -3.66 -15.66
C GLU A 61 0.82 -3.44 -16.94
N ASP A 62 1.66 -4.41 -17.30
CA ASP A 62 2.38 -4.47 -18.58
C ASP A 62 2.55 -5.94 -19.00
N ARG A 63 2.19 -6.27 -20.25
CA ARG A 63 2.35 -7.60 -20.85
C ARG A 63 1.77 -8.73 -19.96
N LYS A 64 0.62 -8.47 -19.33
CA LYS A 64 -0.08 -9.35 -18.37
C LYS A 64 0.66 -9.58 -17.06
N SER A 65 1.79 -8.91 -16.83
CA SER A 65 2.40 -8.83 -15.50
C SER A 65 1.78 -7.67 -14.74
N VAL A 66 1.39 -7.92 -13.50
CA VAL A 66 0.81 -6.91 -12.60
C VAL A 66 1.80 -6.63 -11.48
N PHE A 67 1.96 -5.35 -11.13
CA PHE A 67 2.82 -4.85 -10.07
C PHE A 67 1.97 -3.99 -9.15
N GLN A 68 1.90 -4.34 -7.87
CA GLN A 68 1.07 -3.63 -6.90
C GLN A 68 1.94 -3.18 -5.73
N GLY A 69 2.00 -1.87 -5.52
CA GLY A 69 2.68 -1.29 -4.36
C GLY A 69 1.80 -1.35 -3.13
N HIS A 70 2.42 -1.63 -1.98
CA HIS A 70 1.82 -1.65 -0.66
C HIS A 70 2.77 -0.91 0.29
N VAL A 71 2.30 0.16 0.91
CA VAL A 71 3.09 0.89 1.90
C VAL A 71 2.33 1.06 3.20
N THR A 72 3.04 0.93 4.33
CA THR A 72 2.47 1.17 5.65
C THR A 72 3.49 1.85 6.56
N LYS A 73 3.00 2.47 7.63
CA LYS A 73 3.84 3.06 8.67
C LYS A 73 4.58 1.95 9.42
N LEU A 74 5.86 2.18 9.71
CA LEU A 74 6.72 1.27 10.45
C LEU A 74 7.45 2.03 11.57
N GLU A 75 7.18 1.63 12.80
CA GLU A 75 7.73 2.27 14.00
C GLU A 75 8.95 1.53 14.56
N SER A 76 9.06 0.22 14.29
CA SER A 76 10.19 -0.61 14.70
C SER A 76 10.36 -1.76 13.73
N LYS A 77 11.62 -2.16 13.50
CA LYS A 77 11.97 -3.34 12.69
C LYS A 77 11.28 -4.62 13.18
N ASP A 78 10.98 -4.72 14.47
CA ASP A 78 10.38 -5.93 15.06
C ASP A 78 8.95 -6.16 14.58
N LYS A 79 8.29 -5.13 14.03
CA LYS A 79 6.95 -5.25 13.43
C LYS A 79 6.97 -5.80 12.00
N VAL A 80 8.12 -5.78 11.31
CA VAL A 80 8.23 -6.16 9.89
C VAL A 80 7.70 -7.57 9.63
N PRO A 81 8.10 -8.64 10.38
CA PRO A 81 7.61 -9.99 10.11
C PRO A 81 6.09 -10.11 10.21
N LYS A 82 5.48 -9.50 11.24
CA LYS A 82 4.02 -9.53 11.45
C LYS A 82 3.25 -8.77 10.38
N LEU A 83 3.77 -7.64 9.91
CA LEU A 83 3.17 -6.86 8.83
C LEU A 83 3.23 -7.61 7.50
N LEU A 84 4.35 -8.27 7.20
CA LEU A 84 4.49 -9.11 6.01
C LEU A 84 3.56 -10.34 6.06
N GLU A 85 3.42 -10.98 7.22
CA GLU A 85 2.47 -12.08 7.44
C GLU A 85 1.03 -11.60 7.23
N SER A 86 0.66 -10.46 7.83
CA SER A 86 -0.67 -9.84 7.68
C SER A 86 -0.96 -9.49 6.22
N LEU A 87 0.02 -8.96 5.49
CA LEU A 87 -0.15 -8.67 4.06
C LEU A 87 -0.42 -9.96 3.26
N LYS A 88 0.24 -11.06 3.61
CA LYS A 88 0.07 -12.37 2.98
C LYS A 88 -1.23 -13.08 3.36
N THR A 89 -2.01 -12.63 4.35
CA THR A 89 -3.36 -13.18 4.57
C THR A 89 -4.34 -12.76 3.49
N VAL A 90 -4.04 -11.69 2.74
CA VAL A 90 -4.82 -11.27 1.57
C VAL A 90 -4.61 -12.28 0.45
N GLY A 91 -5.66 -13.03 0.11
CA GLY A 91 -5.55 -14.15 -0.83
C GLY A 91 -5.01 -13.79 -2.22
N LYS A 92 -5.18 -12.55 -2.69
CA LYS A 92 -4.55 -12.07 -3.94
C LYS A 92 -3.03 -11.96 -3.81
N ILE A 93 -2.55 -11.39 -2.70
CA ILE A 93 -1.13 -11.16 -2.40
C ILE A 93 -0.41 -12.47 -2.07
N ALA A 94 -1.07 -13.38 -1.34
CA ALA A 94 -0.57 -14.73 -1.09
C ALA A 94 -0.21 -15.48 -2.39
N ARG A 95 -0.92 -15.19 -3.49
CA ARG A 95 -0.72 -15.77 -4.81
C ARG A 95 0.22 -14.96 -5.70
N ALA A 96 0.77 -13.85 -5.21
CA ALA A 96 1.82 -13.12 -5.93
C ALA A 96 3.05 -14.03 -6.07
N ARG A 97 3.73 -13.89 -7.20
CA ARG A 97 4.93 -14.68 -7.48
C ARG A 97 6.11 -14.23 -6.62
N HIS A 98 6.19 -12.92 -6.39
CA HIS A 98 7.25 -12.27 -5.62
C HIS A 98 6.65 -11.08 -4.87
N ASN A 99 7.13 -10.84 -3.65
CA ASN A 99 6.78 -9.71 -2.80
C ASN A 99 8.07 -9.04 -2.26
N PRO A 100 8.97 -8.54 -3.14
CA PRO A 100 10.13 -7.80 -2.69
C PRO A 100 9.71 -6.62 -1.81
N TYR A 101 10.51 -6.35 -0.78
CA TYR A 101 10.25 -5.26 0.14
C TYR A 101 11.52 -4.53 0.57
N ALA A 102 11.33 -3.31 1.04
CA ALA A 102 12.35 -2.53 1.73
C ALA A 102 11.69 -1.72 2.85
N TRP A 103 12.43 -1.45 3.91
CA TRP A 103 11.98 -0.56 4.97
C TRP A 103 13.10 0.34 5.45
N ARG A 104 12.71 1.49 6.02
CA ARG A 104 13.62 2.49 6.57
C ARG A 104 12.96 3.16 7.76
N ILE A 105 13.61 3.13 8.92
CA ILE A 105 13.14 3.78 10.16
C ILE A 105 14.25 4.67 10.72
N VAL A 106 13.84 5.72 11.42
CA VAL A 106 14.76 6.60 12.14
C VAL A 106 14.32 6.64 13.59
N ASN A 107 15.20 6.23 14.49
CA ASN A 107 14.97 6.30 15.93
C ASN A 107 15.74 7.49 16.50
N ASP A 108 15.06 8.32 17.28
CA ASP A 108 15.69 9.45 17.96
C ASP A 108 15.97 9.08 19.43
N ALA A 109 17.09 8.38 19.64
CA ALA A 109 17.59 8.01 20.96
C ALA A 109 18.78 8.92 21.34
N GLY A 110 18.61 10.25 21.23
CA GLY A 110 19.64 11.26 21.50
C GLY A 110 20.64 11.50 20.36
N ARG A 111 20.64 10.61 19.35
CA ARG A 111 21.21 10.82 18.02
C ARG A 111 20.30 10.07 17.04
N ALA A 112 19.96 10.69 15.90
CA ALA A 112 19.18 10.02 14.86
C ALA A 112 19.96 8.79 14.35
N ILE A 113 19.48 7.60 14.70
CA ILE A 113 20.00 6.32 14.19
C ILE A 113 19.04 5.84 13.13
N GLU A 114 19.52 5.80 11.89
CA GLU A 114 18.80 5.23 10.76
C GLU A 114 19.05 3.72 10.68
N GLN A 115 17.97 2.96 10.55
CA GLN A 115 18.01 1.52 10.28
C GLN A 115 17.20 1.24 9.02
N HIS A 116 17.68 0.31 8.21
CA HIS A 116 16.99 -0.11 7.00
C HIS A 116 17.37 -1.54 6.63
N ASP A 117 16.50 -2.24 5.91
CA ASP A 117 16.78 -3.55 5.34
C ASP A 117 15.86 -3.80 4.12
N CYS A 118 16.15 -4.83 3.34
CA CYS A 118 15.40 -5.19 2.15
C CYS A 118 15.56 -6.67 1.77
N ASP A 119 14.52 -7.28 1.19
CA ASP A 119 14.53 -8.67 0.71
C ASP A 119 13.86 -8.76 -0.67
N ASP A 120 14.47 -9.51 -1.58
CA ASP A 120 14.03 -9.67 -2.96
C ASP A 120 12.83 -10.63 -3.13
N ASP A 121 12.55 -11.50 -2.16
CA ASP A 121 11.57 -12.58 -2.26
C ASP A 121 11.70 -13.37 -3.59
N GLY A 122 12.95 -13.67 -3.98
CA GLY A 122 13.28 -14.38 -5.22
C GLY A 122 13.27 -13.53 -6.51
N GLU A 123 12.90 -12.24 -6.45
CA GLU A 123 12.99 -11.30 -7.58
C GLU A 123 14.31 -10.51 -7.51
N THR A 124 15.43 -11.22 -7.73
CA THR A 124 16.79 -10.71 -7.50
C THR A 124 17.04 -9.30 -8.05
N GLY A 125 17.51 -8.41 -7.17
CA GLY A 125 17.87 -7.03 -7.46
C GLY A 125 16.71 -6.01 -7.41
N SER A 126 15.54 -6.41 -6.92
CA SER A 126 14.37 -5.52 -6.78
C SER A 126 14.36 -4.78 -5.45
N ALA A 127 14.70 -5.46 -4.36
CA ALA A 127 14.68 -4.95 -3.00
C ALA A 127 15.68 -3.81 -2.80
N SER A 128 16.90 -3.96 -3.33
CA SER A 128 17.91 -2.89 -3.30
C SER A 128 17.47 -1.65 -4.08
N LYS A 129 16.67 -1.83 -5.15
CA LYS A 129 16.08 -0.71 -5.89
C LYS A 129 14.95 -0.03 -5.11
N LEU A 130 14.12 -0.81 -4.40
CA LEU A 130 13.10 -0.27 -3.49
C LEU A 130 13.74 0.49 -2.33
N LEU A 131 14.81 -0.04 -1.73
CA LEU A 131 15.53 0.66 -0.67
C LEU A 131 16.14 1.97 -1.18
N ARG A 132 16.77 1.93 -2.36
CA ARG A 132 17.28 3.15 -3.01
C ARG A 132 16.16 4.16 -3.29
N LEU A 133 14.98 3.70 -3.70
CA LEU A 133 13.81 4.56 -3.89
C LEU A 133 13.41 5.25 -2.58
N LEU A 134 13.34 4.52 -1.46
CA LEU A 134 13.06 5.10 -0.14
C LEU A 134 14.08 6.17 0.25
N MET A 135 15.37 5.93 -0.02
CA MET A 135 16.43 6.91 0.22
C MET A 135 16.28 8.16 -0.67
N GLN A 136 16.01 7.97 -1.97
CA GLN A 136 15.88 9.07 -2.93
C GLN A 136 14.67 9.96 -2.65
N MET A 137 13.57 9.38 -2.15
CA MET A 137 12.36 10.11 -1.80
C MET A 137 12.32 10.59 -0.36
N ASP A 138 13.41 10.38 0.38
CA ASP A 138 13.52 10.57 1.84
C ASP A 138 12.36 9.97 2.66
N ALA A 139 11.81 8.84 2.20
CA ALA A 139 10.75 8.13 2.90
C ALA A 139 11.33 7.38 4.12
N LYS A 140 10.83 7.71 5.31
CA LYS A 140 11.27 7.16 6.61
C LYS A 140 10.06 6.74 7.43
N GLY A 141 10.26 5.80 8.35
CA GLY A 141 9.20 5.25 9.18
C GLY A 141 8.20 4.44 8.36
N VAL A 142 8.66 3.74 7.32
CA VAL A 142 7.80 3.00 6.39
C VAL A 142 8.34 1.62 6.05
N LEU A 143 7.40 0.70 5.78
CA LEU A 143 7.62 -0.56 5.08
C LEU A 143 6.96 -0.46 3.70
N LEU A 144 7.73 -0.67 2.64
CA LEU A 144 7.27 -0.71 1.26
C LEU A 144 7.43 -2.14 0.72
N VAL A 145 6.33 -2.71 0.24
CA VAL A 145 6.28 -4.02 -0.42
C VAL A 145 5.73 -3.83 -1.82
N VAL A 146 6.28 -4.53 -2.82
CA VAL A 146 5.70 -4.55 -4.17
C VAL A 146 5.39 -5.98 -4.57
N SER A 147 4.11 -6.32 -4.63
CA SER A 147 3.65 -7.63 -5.08
C SER A 147 3.65 -7.70 -6.60
N ARG A 148 4.21 -8.79 -7.14
CA ARG A 148 4.27 -9.04 -8.58
C ARG A 148 3.55 -10.33 -8.95
N TRP A 149 2.64 -10.26 -9.90
CA TRP A 149 2.06 -11.42 -10.57
C TRP A 149 2.61 -11.49 -11.98
N LYS A 150 3.23 -12.62 -12.34
CA LYS A 150 3.71 -12.82 -13.71
C LYS A 150 2.58 -13.43 -14.54
N GLY A 151 2.13 -12.71 -15.56
CA GLY A 151 1.37 -13.26 -16.67
C GLY A 151 2.11 -13.06 -17.99
N GLY A 152 1.73 -13.85 -19.01
CA GLY A 152 2.20 -13.65 -20.38
C GLY A 152 3.71 -13.82 -20.60
N ASN A 153 4.26 -13.00 -21.48
CA ASN A 153 5.63 -13.10 -21.99
C ASN A 153 6.68 -12.57 -21.00
N LYS A 154 7.97 -12.87 -21.25
CA LYS A 154 9.08 -12.36 -20.41
C LYS A 154 9.16 -10.83 -20.53
N ILE A 155 8.85 -10.12 -19.45
CA ILE A 155 8.98 -8.64 -19.37
C ILE A 155 10.45 -8.17 -19.26
N GLY A 156 11.39 -9.06 -18.93
CA GLY A 156 12.81 -8.72 -18.88
C GLY A 156 13.16 -7.63 -17.84
N PRO A 157 14.15 -6.77 -18.11
CA PRO A 157 14.58 -5.70 -17.20
C PRO A 157 13.50 -4.66 -16.88
N ASP A 158 12.49 -4.50 -17.74
CA ASP A 158 11.40 -3.52 -17.57
C ASP A 158 10.65 -3.71 -16.24
N ARG A 159 10.60 -4.93 -15.71
CA ARG A 159 10.00 -5.22 -14.40
C ARG A 159 10.55 -4.34 -13.29
N PHE A 160 11.84 -4.03 -13.31
CA PHE A 160 12.45 -3.24 -12.24
C PHE A 160 11.96 -1.79 -12.25
N ARG A 161 11.71 -1.25 -13.46
CA ARG A 161 11.09 0.06 -13.61
C ARG A 161 9.68 0.06 -13.06
N HIS A 162 8.89 -0.95 -13.40
CA HIS A 162 7.50 -1.09 -12.90
C HIS A 162 7.45 -1.32 -11.39
N ILE A 163 8.37 -2.10 -10.82
CA ILE A 163 8.50 -2.28 -9.38
C ILE A 163 8.77 -0.95 -8.69
N CYS A 164 9.75 -0.17 -9.18
CA CYS A 164 10.04 1.14 -8.61
C CYS A 164 8.89 2.13 -8.79
N ASN A 165 8.21 2.12 -9.92
CA ASN A 165 7.08 3.02 -10.18
C ASN A 165 5.89 2.68 -9.28
N ALA A 166 5.50 1.40 -9.18
CA ALA A 166 4.43 0.98 -8.27
C ALA A 166 4.77 1.32 -6.81
N GLY A 167 6.05 1.17 -6.42
CA GLY A 167 6.51 1.58 -5.10
C GLY A 167 6.44 3.10 -4.87
N ARG A 168 6.81 3.91 -5.87
CA ARG A 168 6.71 5.38 -5.83
C ARG A 168 5.25 5.80 -5.69
N ASP A 169 4.38 5.24 -6.51
CA ASP A 169 2.96 5.61 -6.54
C ASP A 169 2.29 5.28 -5.21
N ALA A 170 2.65 4.15 -4.59
CA ALA A 170 2.19 3.78 -3.26
C ALA A 170 2.68 4.79 -2.19
N LEU A 171 3.95 5.19 -2.22
CA LEU A 171 4.49 6.19 -1.28
C LEU A 171 3.78 7.54 -1.38
N ILE A 172 3.52 8.01 -2.61
CA ILE A 172 2.84 9.29 -2.87
C ILE A 172 1.38 9.21 -2.43
N SER A 173 0.67 8.17 -2.88
CA SER A 173 -0.77 8.00 -2.59
C SER A 173 -1.01 7.75 -1.10
N GLY A 174 -0.06 7.11 -0.41
CA GLY A 174 -0.09 6.94 1.04
C GLY A 174 0.35 8.16 1.85
N GLY A 175 0.69 9.29 1.21
CA GLY A 175 1.08 10.51 1.89
C GLY A 175 2.41 10.42 2.66
N PHE A 176 3.23 9.40 2.38
CA PHE A 176 4.51 9.18 3.06
C PHE A 176 5.63 10.08 2.51
N VAL A 177 5.39 10.72 1.36
CA VAL A 177 6.32 11.61 0.67
C VAL A 177 5.55 12.74 0.01
N VAL A 178 6.10 13.96 0.05
CA VAL A 178 5.54 15.11 -0.66
C VAL A 178 6.27 15.28 -1.99
N VAL A 179 5.53 15.25 -3.10
CA VAL A 179 6.10 15.56 -4.42
C VAL A 179 6.35 17.07 -4.46
N LYS A 180 7.62 17.50 -4.44
CA LYS A 180 7.96 18.89 -4.73
C LYS A 180 7.55 19.17 -6.17
N GLY A 181 6.63 20.10 -6.39
CA GLY A 181 6.15 20.46 -7.72
C GLY A 181 7.31 20.88 -8.64
N GLU A 182 7.33 20.39 -9.87
CA GLU A 182 8.16 20.96 -10.93
C GLU A 182 7.67 22.39 -11.21
N GLY A 183 8.22 23.40 -10.53
CA GLY A 183 7.76 24.77 -10.76
C GLY A 183 8.15 25.88 -9.80
N GLU A 184 9.30 25.84 -9.12
CA GLU A 184 9.91 27.06 -8.58
C GLU A 184 11.12 27.44 -9.44
N LYS A 185 10.83 28.04 -10.61
CA LYS A 185 11.80 28.93 -11.24
C LYS A 185 11.74 30.23 -10.44
N ASN A 186 12.72 30.41 -9.55
CA ASN A 186 12.96 31.68 -8.86
C ASN A 186 12.99 32.81 -9.90
N ILE A 187 12.09 33.78 -9.74
CA ILE A 187 12.15 35.10 -10.38
C ILE A 187 13.13 35.95 -9.58
#